data_AF-A0A8J4A487-F1
#
_entry.id   AF-A0A8J4A487-F1
#
_cell.length_a   1.000
_cell.length_b   1.000
_cell.length_c   1.000
_cell.angle_alpha   90.00
_cell.angle_beta   90.00
_cell.angle_gamma   90.00
#
_symmetry.space_group_name_H-M   'P 1'
#
loop_
_entity.id
_entity.type
_entity.pdbx_description
1 polymer ?
#
loop_
_entity_poly.entity_id
_entity_poly.type
_entity_poly.pdbx_seq_one_letter_code
_entity_poly.pdbx_strand_id
1 'polypeptide(L)'
;MRRRAVLLGSCVLLVVAVLASLAIGSNPLGPAEMWRGLVAPDGGEAATIVWDLRMPRTLLGLVVGAALATAGVLLQALTRNPLAEPRVLGLSAGAALGVVTAIAVFDVGTLAG
;
A
#
# COMPACT_ATOMS: atom_id res chain seq x y z
N MET A 1 25.18 3.77 -16.78
CA MET A 1 23.96 4.27 -17.46
C MET A 1 22.75 3.36 -17.24
N ARG A 2 22.83 2.03 -17.46
CA ARG A 2 21.71 1.08 -17.21
C ARG A 2 21.05 1.19 -15.82
N ARG A 3 21.82 1.24 -14.73
CA ARG A 3 21.25 1.37 -13.36
C ARG A 3 20.44 2.66 -13.15
N ARG A 4 20.92 3.79 -13.68
CA ARG A 4 20.21 5.08 -13.59
C ARG A 4 18.90 5.03 -14.38
N ALA A 5 18.92 4.43 -15.57
CA ALA A 5 17.72 4.24 -16.38
C ALA A 5 16.68 3.36 -15.67
N VAL A 6 17.10 2.27 -15.02
CA VAL A 6 16.21 1.41 -14.21
C VAL A 6 15.60 2.19 -13.05
N LEU A 7 16.41 2.95 -12.29
CA LEU A 7 15.91 3.74 -11.16
C LEU A 7 14.90 4.81 -11.60
N LEU A 8 15.21 5.55 -12.67
CA LEU A 8 14.30 6.55 -13.23
C LEU A 8 13.01 5.88 -13.74
N GLY A 9 13.13 4.76 -14.45
CA GLY A 9 11.99 3.98 -14.92
C GLY A 9 11.09 3.53 -13.77
N SER A 10 11.67 2.99 -12.68
CA SER A 10 10.91 2.59 -11.49
C SER A 10 10.23 3.77 -10.79
N CYS A 11 10.87 4.94 -10.72
CA CYS A 11 10.24 6.13 -10.16
C CYS A 11 9.04 6.60 -11.00
N VAL A 12 9.18 6.61 -12.32
CA VAL A 12 8.08 6.96 -13.23
C VAL A 12 6.94 5.95 -13.09
N LEU A 13 7.25 4.66 -13.06
CA LEU A 13 6.26 3.60 -12.86
C LEU A 13 5.53 3.77 -11.53
N LEU A 14 6.23 4.11 -10.44
CA LEU A 14 5.64 4.35 -9.14
C LEU A 14 4.66 5.52 -9.16
N VAL A 15 5.02 6.64 -9.79
CA VAL A 15 4.14 7.81 -9.94
C VAL A 15 2.89 7.43 -10.74
N VAL A 16 3.05 6.71 -11.86
CA VAL A 16 1.92 6.24 -12.66
C VAL A 16 1.02 5.31 -11.86
N ALA A 17 1.59 4.39 -11.08
CA ALA A 17 0.82 3.48 -10.23
C ALA A 17 0.04 4.22 -9.13
N VAL A 18 0.63 5.26 -8.52
CA VAL A 18 -0.07 6.11 -7.53
C VAL A 18 -1.24 6.83 -8.18
N LEU A 19 -1.02 7.47 -9.32
CA LEU A 19 -2.10 8.16 -10.06
C LEU A 19 -3.21 7.18 -10.49
N ALA A 20 -2.83 6.00 -10.98
CA ALA A 20 -3.78 4.95 -11.33
C ALA A 20 -4.56 4.46 -10.10
N SER A 21 -3.91 4.30 -8.95
CA SER A 21 -4.56 3.91 -7.69
C SER A 21 -5.57 4.95 -7.21
N LEU A 22 -5.35 6.24 -7.50
CA LEU A 22 -6.28 7.32 -7.16
C LEU A 22 -7.42 7.44 -8.19
N ALA A 23 -7.18 7.07 -9.46
CA ALA A 23 -8.18 7.12 -10.52
C ALA A 23 -9.13 5.91 -10.53
N ILE A 24 -8.59 4.71 -10.30
CA ILE A 24 -9.30 3.44 -10.43
C ILE A 24 -9.95 3.08 -9.10
N GLY A 25 -11.27 2.93 -9.08
CA GLY A 25 -12.03 2.51 -7.91
C GLY A 25 -13.45 2.06 -8.26
N SER A 26 -14.19 1.60 -7.25
CA SER A 26 -15.58 1.12 -7.40
C SER A 26 -16.53 2.18 -7.95
N ASN A 27 -16.35 3.44 -7.56
CA ASN A 27 -17.03 4.59 -8.15
C ASN A 27 -16.15 5.19 -9.25
N PRO A 28 -16.47 5.02 -10.54
CA PRO A 28 -15.69 5.61 -11.62
C PRO A 28 -15.78 7.13 -11.53
N LEU A 29 -14.63 7.78 -11.27
CA LEU A 29 -14.50 9.24 -11.32
C LEU A 29 -13.84 9.61 -12.65
N GLY A 30 -14.36 10.64 -13.33
CA GLY A 30 -13.68 11.16 -14.51
C GLY A 30 -12.28 11.70 -14.15
N PRO A 31 -11.29 11.69 -15.06
CA PRO A 31 -9.94 12.19 -14.77
C PRO A 31 -9.93 13.64 -14.26
N ALA A 32 -10.84 14.48 -14.77
CA ALA A 32 -11.01 15.86 -14.33
C ALA A 32 -11.62 15.96 -12.92
N GLU A 33 -12.55 15.07 -12.56
CA GLU A 33 -13.20 15.03 -11.24
C GLU A 33 -12.24 14.51 -10.18
N MET A 34 -11.46 13.47 -10.49
CA MET A 34 -10.36 13.00 -9.65
C MET A 34 -9.36 14.13 -9.39
N TRP A 35 -8.93 14.85 -10.44
CA TRP A 35 -7.97 15.95 -10.29
C TRP A 35 -8.54 17.10 -9.45
N ARG A 36 -9.82 17.46 -9.65
CA ARG A 36 -10.50 18.47 -8.85
C ARG A 36 -10.62 18.04 -7.38
N GLY A 37 -11.09 16.82 -7.12
CA GLY A 37 -11.21 16.27 -5.76
C GLY A 37 -9.85 16.17 -5.03
N LEU A 38 -8.76 16.02 -5.78
CA LEU A 38 -7.40 16.01 -5.23
C LEU A 38 -6.87 17.41 -4.91
N VAL A 39 -7.01 18.37 -5.84
CA VAL A 39 -6.34 19.70 -5.76
C VAL A 39 -7.21 20.78 -5.11
N ALA A 40 -8.53 20.69 -5.28
CA ALA A 40 -9.51 21.63 -4.74
C ALA A 40 -10.62 20.87 -4.02
N PRO A 41 -10.35 20.34 -2.80
CA PRO A 41 -11.35 19.61 -2.03
C PRO A 41 -12.50 20.55 -1.66
N ASP A 42 -13.68 20.30 -2.20
CA ASP A 42 -14.90 21.06 -1.95
C ASP A 42 -15.83 20.38 -0.92
N GLY A 43 -15.39 19.26 -0.35
CA GLY A 43 -16.20 18.41 0.53
C GLY A 43 -17.27 17.60 -0.20
N GLY A 44 -17.27 17.61 -1.53
CA GLY A 44 -18.15 16.78 -2.34
C GLY A 44 -17.74 15.31 -2.34
N GLU A 45 -18.61 14.46 -2.89
CA GLU A 45 -18.40 13.00 -2.95
C GLU A 45 -17.06 12.61 -3.57
N ALA A 46 -16.62 13.28 -4.64
CA ALA A 46 -15.33 13.03 -5.27
C ALA A 46 -14.15 13.31 -4.33
N ALA A 47 -14.22 14.39 -3.54
CA ALA A 47 -13.18 14.74 -2.58
C ALA A 47 -13.10 13.72 -1.44
N THR A 48 -14.24 13.32 -0.86
CA THR A 48 -14.32 12.26 0.16
C THR A 48 -13.78 10.93 -0.36
N ILE A 49 -14.16 10.52 -1.58
CA ILE A 49 -13.65 9.28 -2.18
C ILE A 49 -12.13 9.33 -2.35
N VAL A 50 -11.59 10.45 -2.86
CA VAL A 50 -10.14 10.57 -3.08
C VAL A 50 -9.39 10.60 -1.74
N TRP A 51 -9.81 11.43 -0.78
CA TRP A 51 -9.06 11.69 0.46
C TRP A 51 -9.31 10.68 1.58
N ASP A 52 -10.55 10.20 1.76
CA ASP A 52 -10.90 9.35 2.91
C ASP A 52 -10.85 7.85 2.57
N LEU A 53 -11.01 7.49 1.29
CA LEU A 53 -11.06 6.09 0.86
C LEU A 53 -9.81 5.68 0.06
N ARG A 54 -9.41 6.46 -0.95
CA ARG A 54 -8.33 6.08 -1.87
C ARG A 54 -6.95 6.45 -1.33
N MET A 55 -6.76 7.68 -0.88
CA MET A 55 -5.47 8.15 -0.36
C MET A 55 -4.92 7.29 0.79
N PRO A 56 -5.70 6.92 1.83
CA PRO A 56 -5.18 6.09 2.92
C PRO A 56 -4.77 4.71 2.42
N ARG A 57 -5.54 4.13 1.49
CA ARG A 57 -5.24 2.84 0.86
C ARG A 57 -3.96 2.90 0.02
N THR A 58 -3.77 3.94 -0.79
CA THR A 58 -2.56 4.12 -1.60
C THR A 58 -1.33 4.30 -0.71
N LEU A 59 -1.44 5.11 0.35
CA LEU A 59 -0.36 5.30 1.32
C LEU A 59 0.00 4.00 2.04
N LEU A 60 -1.00 3.23 2.50
CA LEU A 60 -0.78 1.91 3.07
C LEU A 60 -0.06 0.98 2.08
N GLY A 61 -0.49 0.95 0.81
CA GLY A 61 0.18 0.16 -0.22
C GLY A 61 1.66 0.52 -0.40
N LEU A 62 1.98 1.83 -0.41
CA LEU A 62 3.35 2.33 -0.50
C LEU A 62 4.20 1.91 0.71
N VAL A 63 3.69 2.13 1.92
CA VAL A 63 4.41 1.82 3.17
C VAL A 63 4.61 0.32 3.33
N VAL A 64 3.56 -0.47 3.11
CA VAL A 64 3.64 -1.94 3.18
C VAL A 64 4.58 -2.48 2.10
N GLY A 65 4.49 -1.99 0.87
CA GLY A 65 5.39 -2.37 -0.22
C GLY A 65 6.87 -2.08 0.12
N ALA A 66 7.17 -0.90 0.66
CA ALA A 66 8.51 -0.53 1.10
C ALA A 66 9.00 -1.41 2.27
N ALA A 67 8.15 -1.68 3.25
CA ALA A 67 8.47 -2.55 4.38
C ALA A 67 8.76 -4.00 3.92
N LEU A 68 7.97 -4.52 2.99
CA LEU A 68 8.20 -5.86 2.43
C LEU A 68 9.47 -5.92 1.57
N ALA A 69 9.73 -4.91 0.75
CA ALA A 69 10.96 -4.83 -0.06
C ALA A 69 12.21 -4.78 0.82
N THR A 70 12.19 -3.96 1.89
CA THR A 70 13.30 -3.84 2.84
C THR A 70 13.50 -5.12 3.64
N ALA A 71 12.43 -5.73 4.16
CA ALA A 71 12.50 -7.01 4.86
C ALA A 71 13.07 -8.12 3.96
N GLY A 72 12.66 -8.17 2.69
CA GLY A 72 13.18 -9.12 1.71
C GLY A 72 14.68 -8.95 1.46
N VAL A 73 15.14 -7.73 1.19
CA VAL A 73 16.56 -7.45 0.95
C VAL A 73 17.41 -7.75 2.19
N LEU A 74 16.93 -7.37 3.39
CA LEU A 74 17.64 -7.67 4.64
C LEU A 74 17.77 -9.17 4.87
N LEU A 75 16.69 -9.93 4.65
CA LEU A 75 16.73 -11.37 4.85
C LEU A 75 17.64 -12.05 3.83
N GLN A 76 17.54 -11.69 2.56
CA GLN A 76 18.42 -12.19 1.50
C GLN A 76 19.90 -11.92 1.82
N ALA A 77 20.22 -10.75 2.38
CA ALA A 77 21.58 -10.39 2.80
C ALA A 77 22.06 -11.19 4.02
N LEU A 78 21.20 -11.36 5.03
CA LEU A 78 21.50 -12.13 6.25
C LEU A 78 21.73 -13.61 5.95
N THR A 79 20.85 -14.22 5.16
CA THR A 79 20.96 -15.65 4.80
C THR A 79 21.93 -15.90 3.66
N ARG A 80 22.41 -14.84 3.00
CA ARG A 80 23.19 -14.90 1.75
C ARG A 80 22.52 -15.79 0.70
N ASN A 81 21.19 -15.78 0.67
CA ASN A 81 20.38 -16.62 -0.21
C ASN A 81 19.40 -15.72 -0.98
N PRO A 82 19.55 -15.54 -2.29
CA PRO A 82 18.66 -14.70 -3.09
C PRO A 82 17.22 -15.24 -3.16
N LEU A 83 16.98 -16.50 -2.76
CA LEU A 83 15.65 -17.11 -2.68
C LEU A 83 14.99 -16.98 -1.30
N ALA A 84 15.67 -16.40 -0.31
CA ALA A 84 15.09 -16.21 1.01
C ALA A 84 13.96 -15.18 0.96
N GLU A 85 12.80 -15.54 1.50
CA GLU A 85 11.65 -14.63 1.64
C GLU A 85 11.15 -14.61 3.09
N PRO A 86 10.70 -13.44 3.61
CA PRO A 86 10.30 -13.29 5.02
C PRO A 86 9.18 -14.24 5.48
N ARG A 87 8.34 -14.68 4.53
CA ARG A 87 7.18 -15.53 4.80
C ARG A 87 7.56 -16.90 5.37
N VAL A 88 8.74 -17.43 5.04
CA VAL A 88 9.21 -18.75 5.48
C VAL A 88 9.51 -18.79 7.00
N LEU A 89 9.74 -17.64 7.63
CA LEU A 89 10.04 -17.53 9.06
C LEU A 89 8.80 -17.54 9.97
N GLY A 90 7.60 -17.77 9.42
CA GLY A 90 6.36 -17.84 10.19
C GLY A 90 5.76 -16.49 10.59
N LEU A 91 6.31 -15.36 10.14
CA LEU A 91 5.76 -14.02 10.45
C LEU A 91 4.29 -13.88 10.04
N SER A 92 3.90 -14.41 8.87
CA SER A 92 2.51 -14.36 8.41
C SER A 92 1.57 -15.20 9.27
N ALA A 93 2.03 -16.37 9.73
CA ALA A 93 1.24 -17.23 10.61
C ALA A 93 1.09 -16.59 12.00
N GLY A 94 2.16 -15.99 12.54
CA GLY A 94 2.10 -15.24 13.80
C GLY A 94 1.18 -14.02 13.74
N ALA A 95 1.22 -13.25 12.64
CA ALA A 95 0.31 -12.13 12.43
C ALA A 95 -1.15 -12.59 12.35
N ALA A 96 -1.43 -13.66 11.60
CA ALA A 96 -2.77 -14.24 11.49
C ALA A 96 -3.30 -14.73 12.85
N LEU A 97 -2.46 -15.43 13.63
CA LEU A 97 -2.81 -15.85 14.99
C LEU A 97 -3.15 -14.66 15.88
N GLY A 98 -2.35 -13.58 15.81
CA GLY A 98 -2.61 -12.35 16.55
C GLY A 98 -3.96 -11.72 16.19
N VAL A 99 -4.26 -11.60 14.89
CA VAL A 99 -5.54 -11.08 14.39
C VAL A 99 -6.72 -11.94 14.87
N VAL A 100 -6.62 -13.26 14.72
CA VAL A 100 -7.68 -14.18 15.17
C VAL A 100 -7.88 -14.10 16.68
N THR A 101 -6.80 -13.98 17.46
CA THR A 101 -6.89 -13.83 18.93
C THR A 101 -7.56 -12.52 19.30
N ALA A 102 -7.20 -11.41 18.65
CA ALA A 102 -7.82 -10.10 18.87
C ALA A 102 -9.33 -10.15 18.62
N ILE A 103 -9.77 -10.76 17.51
CA ILE A 103 -11.19 -10.85 17.17
C ILE A 103 -11.91 -11.85 18.08
N ALA A 104 -11.39 -13.08 18.23
CA ALA A 104 -12.12 -14.17 18.89
C ALA A 104 -12.12 -14.11 20.41
N VAL A 105 -11.08 -13.51 21.02
CA VAL A 105 -10.92 -13.46 22.49
C VAL A 105 -11.27 -12.08 23.04
N PHE A 106 -10.89 -11.01 22.32
CA PHE A 106 -11.07 -9.64 22.78
C PHE A 106 -12.23 -8.90 22.09
N ASP A 107 -12.98 -9.58 21.21
CA ASP A 107 -14.15 -9.05 20.48
C ASP A 107 -13.85 -7.74 19.72
N VAL A 108 -12.62 -7.61 19.20
CA VAL A 108 -12.21 -6.44 18.41
C VAL A 108 -12.92 -6.49 17.06
N GLY A 109 -13.92 -5.63 16.88
CA GLY A 109 -14.73 -5.53 15.67
C GLY A 109 -14.53 -4.24 14.90
N THR A 110 -13.98 -3.21 15.53
CA THR A 110 -13.83 -1.87 14.94
C THR A 110 -12.42 -1.31 15.11
N LEU A 111 -12.10 -0.23 14.39
CA LEU A 111 -10.85 0.50 14.57
C LEU A 111 -10.72 1.14 15.96
N ALA A 112 -11.83 1.30 16.69
CA ALA A 112 -11.86 1.86 18.05
C ALA A 112 -11.96 0.78 19.15
N GLY A 113 -12.04 -0.50 18.77
CA GLY A 113 -12.54 -1.60 19.62
C GLY A 113 -13.79 -2.16 18.99
#